data_AF-A0A7Y3YN47-F1
#
_entry.id   AF-A0A7Y3YN47-F1
#
_cell.length_a   1.000
_cell.length_b   1.000
_cell.length_c   1.000
_cell.angle_alpha   90.00
_cell.angle_beta   90.00
_cell.angle_gamma   90.00
#
_symmetry.space_group_name_H-M   'P 1'
#
loop_
_entity.id
_entity.type
_entity.pdbx_description
1 polymer ?
#
loop_
_entity_poly.entity_id
_entity_poly.type
_entity_poly.pdbx_seq_one_letter_code
_entity_poly.pdbx_strand_id
1 'polypeptide(L)'
;MKKLIILASTLVLSTTAFAATKTTIQETTLKSDTFVTEAEAYDAGTSLMDELSTKTPFELSRKLPQFQQTTKYDSFKIDDSNMEVKKITNMNGDVYYQANVKVDYRYKYQDGRSS
;
A
#
# COMPACT_ATOMS: atom_id res chain seq x y z
N MET A 1 -17.32 -11.50 69.69
CA MET A 1 -17.49 -12.23 68.41
C MET A 1 -18.54 -11.54 67.56
N LYS A 2 -18.19 -11.12 66.33
CA LYS A 2 -19.06 -11.09 65.14
C LYS A 2 -18.20 -10.61 63.95
N LYS A 3 -17.93 -11.54 63.04
CA LYS A 3 -17.05 -11.38 61.87
C LYS A 3 -17.80 -10.61 60.80
N LEU A 4 -17.32 -9.43 60.41
CA LEU A 4 -17.79 -8.74 59.21
C LEU A 4 -16.99 -9.29 58.03
N ILE A 5 -17.60 -10.22 57.31
CA ILE A 5 -17.08 -10.72 56.04
C ILE A 5 -17.44 -9.66 54.99
N ILE A 6 -16.45 -8.87 54.58
CA ILE A 6 -16.59 -7.94 53.45
C ILE A 6 -16.53 -8.78 52.17
N LEU A 7 -17.69 -8.95 51.53
CA LEU A 7 -17.83 -9.67 50.28
C LEU A 7 -17.38 -8.74 49.14
N ALA A 8 -16.10 -8.83 48.76
CA ALA A 8 -15.56 -8.11 47.61
C ALA A 8 -16.02 -8.80 46.31
N SER A 9 -17.10 -8.28 45.73
CA SER A 9 -17.60 -8.69 44.42
C SER A 9 -16.57 -8.35 43.35
N THR A 10 -15.84 -9.35 42.84
CA THR A 10 -14.90 -9.18 41.73
C THR A 10 -15.68 -8.96 40.44
N LEU A 11 -15.71 -7.72 39.95
CA LEU A 11 -16.31 -7.37 38.68
C LEU A 11 -15.45 -7.99 37.55
N VAL A 12 -15.90 -9.09 36.95
CA VAL A 12 -15.23 -9.68 35.78
C VAL A 12 -15.57 -8.82 34.57
N LEU A 13 -14.68 -7.89 34.23
CA LEU A 13 -14.78 -7.12 32.99
C LEU A 13 -14.42 -8.06 31.82
N SER A 14 -15.43 -8.64 31.17
CA SER A 14 -15.26 -9.36 29.92
C SER A 14 -14.87 -8.38 28.83
N THR A 15 -13.60 -8.33 28.46
CA THR A 15 -13.14 -7.48 27.35
C THR A 15 -13.46 -8.16 26.02
N THR A 16 -14.46 -7.66 25.31
CA THR A 16 -14.71 -8.06 23.92
C THR A 16 -13.66 -7.41 23.03
N ALA A 17 -12.84 -8.21 22.35
CA ALA A 17 -11.88 -7.72 21.37
C ALA A 17 -12.61 -7.38 20.05
N PHE A 18 -12.71 -6.10 19.72
CA PHE A 18 -13.18 -5.65 18.41
C PHE A 18 -12.04 -5.71 17.38
N ALA A 19 -12.30 -6.27 16.20
CA ALA A 19 -11.38 -6.17 15.07
C ALA A 19 -11.30 -4.72 14.59
N ALA A 20 -10.14 -4.08 14.79
CA ALA A 20 -9.95 -2.69 14.40
C ALA A 20 -9.69 -2.58 12.89
N THR A 21 -10.31 -1.60 12.23
CA THR A 21 -9.90 -1.22 10.87
C THR A 21 -8.63 -0.38 10.98
N LYS A 22 -7.54 -0.86 10.40
CA LYS A 22 -6.26 -0.16 10.33
C LYS A 22 -6.05 0.44 8.95
N THR A 23 -5.31 1.53 8.89
CA THR A 23 -4.80 2.10 7.62
C THR A 23 -3.30 1.84 7.59
N THR A 24 -2.80 1.30 6.48
CA THR A 24 -1.37 1.13 6.24
C THR A 24 -0.94 2.06 5.12
N ILE A 25 0.29 2.57 5.21
CA ILE A 25 0.96 3.34 4.18
C ILE A 25 2.06 2.45 3.63
N GLN A 26 2.19 2.42 2.30
CA GLN A 26 3.16 1.62 1.57
C GLN A 26 3.77 2.45 0.46
N GLU A 27 5.02 2.12 0.14
CA GLU A 27 5.74 2.65 -1.01
C GLU A 27 5.94 1.51 -2.01
N THR A 28 5.77 1.79 -3.30
CA THR A 28 6.16 0.87 -4.37
C THR A 28 6.78 1.61 -5.54
N THR A 29 7.54 0.91 -6.38
CA THR A 29 8.08 1.45 -7.62
C THR A 29 7.54 0.65 -8.80
N LEU A 30 6.73 1.30 -9.62
CA LEU A 30 6.24 0.76 -10.88
C LEU A 30 7.22 1.15 -11.99
N LYS A 31 7.60 0.18 -12.82
CA LYS A 31 8.57 0.39 -13.89
C LYS A 31 7.86 0.38 -15.23
N SER A 32 8.21 1.31 -16.12
CA SER A 32 7.84 1.23 -17.53
C SER A 32 8.63 0.13 -18.23
N ASP A 33 8.28 -0.12 -19.48
CA ASP A 33 9.19 -0.81 -20.40
C ASP A 33 10.49 -0.02 -20.60
N THR A 34 11.48 -0.67 -21.20
CA THR A 34 12.77 -0.08 -21.57
C THR A 34 12.71 0.46 -23.00
N PHE A 35 13.17 1.68 -23.19
CA PHE A 35 13.15 2.39 -24.47
C PHE A 35 14.56 2.77 -24.90
N VAL A 36 14.74 3.07 -26.19
CA VAL A 36 16.04 3.49 -26.75
C VAL A 36 16.30 4.96 -26.46
N THR A 37 15.25 5.77 -26.34
CA THR A 37 15.36 7.21 -26.06
C THR A 37 14.83 7.58 -24.67
N GLU A 38 15.42 8.63 -24.10
CA GLU A 38 14.97 9.17 -22.81
C GLU A 38 13.57 9.77 -22.89
N ALA A 39 13.23 10.40 -24.03
CA ALA A 39 11.92 11.00 -24.26
C ALA A 39 10.80 9.95 -24.25
N GLU A 40 10.98 8.80 -24.92
CA GLU A 40 10.00 7.71 -24.89
C GLU A 40 9.78 7.16 -23.47
N ALA A 41 10.86 7.00 -22.70
CA ALA A 41 10.76 6.58 -21.31
C ALA A 41 10.02 7.62 -20.45
N TYR A 42 10.28 8.91 -20.68
CA TYR A 42 9.58 9.99 -19.98
C TYR A 42 8.09 10.02 -20.31
N ASP A 43 7.72 9.91 -21.59
CA ASP A 43 6.32 9.86 -22.03
C ASP A 43 5.59 8.63 -21.47
N ALA A 44 6.25 7.48 -21.43
CA ALA A 44 5.72 6.29 -20.79
C ALA A 44 5.53 6.47 -19.27
N GLY A 45 6.50 7.13 -18.60
CA GLY A 45 6.43 7.44 -17.18
C GLY A 45 5.29 8.40 -16.82
N THR A 46 5.13 9.47 -17.59
CA THR A 46 4.04 10.44 -17.39
C THR A 46 2.68 9.82 -17.67
N SER A 47 2.56 9.02 -18.74
CA SER A 47 1.34 8.26 -19.04
C SER A 47 0.98 7.30 -17.90
N LEU A 48 1.96 6.64 -17.30
CA LEU A 48 1.74 5.76 -16.15
C LEU A 48 1.27 6.54 -14.91
N MET A 49 1.84 7.71 -14.63
CA MET A 49 1.36 8.58 -13.54
C MET A 49 -0.08 9.04 -13.76
N ASP A 50 -0.42 9.46 -14.97
CA ASP A 50 -1.78 9.87 -15.33
C ASP A 50 -2.78 8.72 -15.19
N GLU A 51 -2.43 7.53 -15.69
CA GLU A 51 -3.23 6.31 -15.55
C GLU A 51 -3.46 5.94 -14.08
N LEU A 52 -2.46 6.14 -13.21
CA LEU A 52 -2.61 5.87 -11.78
C LEU A 52 -3.53 6.91 -11.11
N SER A 53 -3.45 8.17 -11.51
CA SER A 53 -4.27 9.25 -10.95
C SER A 53 -5.76 9.15 -11.31
N THR A 54 -6.06 8.52 -12.44
CA THR A 54 -7.43 8.37 -12.97
C THR A 54 -8.12 7.09 -12.51
N LYS A 55 -7.38 6.13 -11.93
CA LYS A 55 -7.94 4.86 -11.47
C LYS A 55 -8.81 5.00 -10.23
N THR A 56 -9.86 4.20 -10.20
CA THR A 56 -10.69 4.01 -9.02
C THR A 56 -9.93 3.24 -7.93
N PRO A 57 -10.33 3.36 -6.65
CA PRO A 57 -9.71 2.59 -5.56
C PRO A 57 -9.63 1.09 -5.83
N PHE A 58 -10.67 0.50 -6.42
CA PHE A 58 -10.68 -0.92 -6.76
C PHE A 58 -9.66 -1.27 -7.85
N GLU A 59 -9.51 -0.44 -8.88
CA GLU A 59 -8.49 -0.66 -9.91
C GLU A 59 -7.07 -0.48 -9.35
N LEU A 60 -6.88 0.49 -8.45
CA LEU A 60 -5.63 0.67 -7.73
C LEU A 60 -5.27 -0.58 -6.91
N SER A 61 -6.25 -1.24 -6.27
CA SER A 61 -6.00 -2.46 -5.50
C SER A 61 -5.56 -3.65 -6.37
N ARG A 62 -5.82 -3.61 -7.68
CA ARG A 62 -5.39 -4.66 -8.62
C ARG A 62 -4.00 -4.38 -9.19
N LYS A 63 -3.57 -3.12 -9.20
CA LYS A 63 -2.30 -2.67 -9.77
C LYS A 63 -1.20 -2.50 -8.72
N LEU A 64 -1.57 -2.07 -7.52
CA LEU A 64 -0.64 -1.85 -6.41
C LEU A 64 -0.52 -3.11 -5.55
N PRO A 65 0.68 -3.43 -5.04
CA PRO A 65 0.87 -4.57 -4.15
C PRO A 65 -0.02 -4.50 -2.90
N GLN A 66 -0.47 -5.65 -2.42
CA GLN A 66 -1.20 -5.77 -1.17
C GLN A 66 -0.61 -6.91 -0.34
N PHE A 67 -0.42 -6.66 0.96
CA PHE A 67 0.27 -7.60 1.85
C PHE A 67 -0.65 -8.15 2.94
N GLN A 68 -1.83 -7.55 3.14
CA GLN A 68 -2.77 -7.94 4.18
C GLN A 68 -3.92 -8.77 3.59
N GLN A 69 -4.25 -9.90 4.23
CA GLN A 69 -5.30 -10.81 3.74
C GLN A 69 -6.71 -10.20 3.81
N THR A 70 -6.95 -9.33 4.79
CA THR A 70 -8.23 -8.67 5.08
C THR A 70 -8.29 -7.25 4.52
N THR A 71 -7.62 -7.04 3.38
CA THR A 71 -7.55 -5.74 2.69
C THR A 71 -8.92 -5.33 2.16
N LYS A 72 -9.28 -4.06 2.35
CA LYS A 72 -10.46 -3.43 1.75
C LYS A 72 -10.08 -2.83 0.39
N TYR A 73 -10.48 -3.51 -0.68
CA TYR A 73 -10.09 -3.12 -2.06
C TYR A 73 -10.62 -1.76 -2.51
N ASP A 74 -11.72 -1.29 -1.93
CA ASP A 74 -12.31 0.02 -2.20
C ASP A 74 -11.65 1.17 -1.43
N SER A 75 -10.60 0.90 -0.65
CA SER A 75 -9.98 1.88 0.25
C SER A 75 -8.62 2.39 -0.21
N PHE A 76 -8.13 1.93 -1.36
CA PHE A 76 -6.85 2.34 -1.90
C PHE A 76 -6.87 3.81 -2.32
N LYS A 77 -5.81 4.52 -1.97
CA LYS A 77 -5.59 5.90 -2.35
C LYS A 77 -4.09 6.16 -2.53
N ILE A 78 -3.74 6.83 -3.63
CA ILE A 78 -2.40 7.40 -3.83
C ILE A 78 -2.32 8.70 -3.05
N ASP A 79 -1.28 8.83 -2.23
CA ASP A 79 -1.00 10.04 -1.46
C ASP A 79 0.05 10.90 -2.18
N ASP A 80 1.08 10.28 -2.77
CA ASP A 80 2.08 10.96 -3.59
C ASP A 80 2.62 10.03 -4.70
N SER A 81 3.15 10.63 -5.75
CA SER A 81 3.82 9.90 -6.83
C SER A 81 4.93 10.73 -7.43
N ASN A 82 6.12 10.15 -7.55
CA ASN A 82 7.28 10.76 -8.18
C ASN A 82 7.81 9.87 -9.31
N MET A 83 8.31 10.47 -10.38
CA MET A 83 8.84 9.75 -11.53
C MET A 83 10.28 10.14 -11.82
N GLU A 84 11.10 9.13 -12.09
CA GLU A 84 12.49 9.28 -12.48
C GLU A 84 12.77 8.42 -13.71
N VAL A 85 13.41 9.00 -14.72
CA VAL A 85 13.95 8.22 -15.85
C VAL A 85 15.36 7.78 -15.52
N LYS A 86 15.61 6.47 -15.60
CA LYS A 86 16.93 5.88 -15.35
C LYS A 86 17.52 5.34 -16.64
N LYS A 87 18.80 5.66 -16.85
CA LYS A 87 19.64 5.03 -17.86
C LYS A 87 20.09 3.66 -17.36
N ILE A 88 19.85 2.62 -18.16
CA ILE A 88 20.18 1.23 -17.88
C ILE A 88 21.10 0.75 -18.99
N THR A 89 22.23 0.13 -18.61
CA THR A 89 23.13 -0.51 -19.55
C THR A 89 23.02 -2.02 -19.38
N ASN A 90 22.78 -2.76 -20.46
CA ASN A 90 22.74 -4.23 -20.41
C ASN A 90 24.17 -4.82 -20.45
N MET A 91 24.30 -6.14 -20.32
CA MET A 91 25.59 -6.83 -20.37
C MET A 91 26.30 -6.71 -21.74
N ASN A 92 25.56 -6.39 -22.81
CA ASN A 92 26.09 -6.21 -24.15
C ASN A 92 26.61 -4.77 -24.38
N GLY A 93 26.44 -3.87 -23.41
CA GLY A 93 26.83 -2.46 -23.52
C GLY A 93 25.75 -1.57 -24.14
N ASP A 94 24.59 -2.12 -24.52
CA ASP A 94 23.48 -1.34 -25.05
C ASP A 94 22.87 -0.48 -23.94
N VAL A 95 22.53 0.76 -24.28
CA VAL A 95 21.91 1.72 -23.40
C VAL A 95 20.42 1.77 -23.67
N TYR A 96 19.64 1.67 -22.61
CA TYR A 96 18.20 1.87 -22.60
C TYR A 96 17.80 2.86 -21.50
N TYR A 97 16.60 3.39 -21.61
CA TYR A 97 15.99 4.29 -20.65
C TYR A 97 14.70 3.67 -20.12
N GLN A 98 14.46 3.78 -18.82
CA GLN A 98 13.28 3.25 -18.16
C GLN A 98 12.75 4.28 -17.16
N ALA A 99 11.46 4.58 -17.22
CA ALA A 99 10.80 5.35 -16.17
C ALA A 99 10.50 4.46 -14.96
N ASN A 100 10.84 4.98 -13.79
CA ASN A 100 10.51 4.42 -12.49
C ASN A 100 9.57 5.40 -11.80
N VAL A 101 8.32 4.99 -11.64
CA VAL A 101 7.29 5.75 -10.94
C VAL A 101 7.21 5.20 -9.52
N LYS A 102 7.73 5.95 -8.57
CA LYS A 102 7.56 5.70 -7.15
C LYS A 102 6.19 6.21 -6.73
N VAL A 103 5.42 5.35 -6.05
CA VAL A 103 4.05 5.62 -5.63
C VAL A 103 3.93 5.35 -4.15
N ASP A 104 3.54 6.39 -3.40
CA ASP A 104 3.15 6.30 -2.01
C ASP A 104 1.64 6.18 -1.93
N TYR A 105 1.16 5.09 -1.35
CA TYR A 105 -0.25 4.78 -1.29
C TYR A 105 -0.63 4.22 0.07
N ARG A 106 -1.92 4.34 0.37
CA ARG A 106 -2.51 3.79 1.57
C ARG A 106 -3.73 2.95 1.25
N TYR A 107 -3.98 1.98 2.11
CA TYR A 107 -5.20 1.19 2.10
C TYR A 107 -5.58 0.76 3.51
N LYS A 108 -6.84 0.37 3.67
CA LYS A 108 -7.39 -0.13 4.93
C LYS A 108 -7.45 -1.65 4.93
N TYR A 109 -7.24 -2.24 6.10
CA TYR A 109 -7.43 -3.67 6.33
C TYR A 109 -8.03 -3.90 7.71
N GLN A 110 -8.66 -5.05 7.92
CA GLN A 110 -9.17 -5.43 9.25
C GLN A 110 -8.12 -6.24 9.99
N ASP A 111 -7.74 -5.80 11.19
CA ASP A 111 -6.80 -6.57 12.00
C ASP A 111 -7.49 -7.85 12.49
N GLY A 112 -7.03 -9.01 12.02
CA GLY A 112 -7.50 -10.31 12.45
C GLY A 112 -6.70 -10.76 13.66
N ARG A 113 -7.38 -11.04 14.79
CA ARG A 113 -6.78 -11.80 15.89
C ARG A 113 -6.38 -13.17 15.31
N SER A 114 -5.10 -13.54 15.40
CA SER A 114 -4.75 -14.97 15.42
C SER A 114 -5.61 -15.58 16.52
N SER A 115 -6.48 -16.51 16.14
CA SER A 115 -7.04 -17.46 17.12
C SER A 115 -5.93 -18.28 17.72
#